data_AF-A0A660UHW9-F1
#
_entry.id   AF-A0A660UHW9-F1
#
_cell.length_a   1.000
_cell.length_b   1.000
_cell.length_c   1.000
_cell.angle_alpha   90.00
_cell.angle_beta   90.00
_cell.angle_gamma   90.00
#
_symmetry.space_group_name_H-M   'P 1'
#
loop_
_entity.id
_entity.type
_entity.pdbx_description
1 polymer ?
#
loop_
_entity_poly.entity_id
_entity_poly.type
_entity_poly.pdbx_seq_one_letter_code
_entity_poly.pdbx_strand_id
1 'polypeptide(L)'
;MNISSRRAQHIAITGFILSVIFFVGTFILAGFSGYYAVFALACQILGGAFIWLVLIMVFYQRSRAEQEKLDMAQIARSRHGDTIFQTQGEQGELMAVAQRRLRIMEKWFLPAFAVLIAAYEIIIGFLLISGIADATGDEYRHEALSAVLLVVAAFVSFLIGRYATGMSAQIEWKPLRAGGSYTLSVTIVAFCAAVGLALAAYKMDGMIRVMEWVTPVLMIVLGFEIAINTVLDIYRPRIAGQYARSAFDSRLLGMINEPGGILHTFAGAIDYQFGFKVSQTWFYKLLEEAILPLVLFAVVTLYALSCIVVVAPGEQAIIERLGAFDRVAEPGLTLKLPWPFGVARTYPTKEIQVLNIGFEEDPDKTERDALLWGESHYKVEDKLLVAANRAKNAEEDGPPPVSLVIAAVPVQYRIKDLKSYVYNHFDSEKVLYTVCYR
;
A
#
# COMPACT_ATOMS: atom_id res chain seq x y z
N MET A 1 -25.82 -5.23 36.15
CA MET A 1 -26.51 -4.63 34.99
C MET A 1 -26.42 -5.66 33.87
N ASN A 2 -27.48 -6.44 33.61
CA ASN A 2 -27.42 -7.46 32.56
C ASN A 2 -27.31 -6.76 31.21
N ILE A 3 -26.16 -6.92 30.57
CA ILE A 3 -25.84 -6.27 29.32
C ILE A 3 -26.63 -6.99 28.23
N SER A 4 -27.52 -6.28 27.55
CA SER A 4 -28.41 -6.90 26.57
C SER A 4 -27.66 -7.25 25.28
N SER A 5 -27.66 -8.53 24.90
CA SER A 5 -27.16 -9.03 23.61
C SER A 5 -27.85 -8.42 22.39
N ARG A 6 -29.04 -7.80 22.55
CA ARG A 6 -29.73 -7.07 21.48
C ARG A 6 -28.90 -5.89 20.95
N ARG A 7 -28.14 -5.20 21.80
CA ARG A 7 -27.30 -4.08 21.34
C ARG A 7 -26.23 -4.56 20.36
N ALA A 8 -25.50 -5.63 20.71
CA ALA A 8 -24.50 -6.24 19.84
C ALA A 8 -25.10 -6.71 18.50
N GLN A 9 -26.31 -7.27 18.52
CA GLN A 9 -27.03 -7.65 17.31
C GLN A 9 -27.34 -6.44 16.41
N HIS A 10 -27.83 -5.33 16.97
CA HIS A 10 -28.07 -4.11 16.18
C HIS A 10 -26.79 -3.57 15.54
N ILE A 11 -25.67 -3.61 16.25
CA ILE A 11 -24.37 -3.16 15.71
C ILE A 11 -23.88 -4.08 14.59
N ALA A 12 -24.09 -5.39 14.73
CA ALA A 12 -23.77 -6.33 13.67
C ALA A 12 -24.61 -6.08 12.40
N ILE A 13 -25.90 -5.76 12.58
CA ILE A 13 -26.81 -5.40 11.47
C ILE A 13 -26.38 -4.09 10.82
N THR A 14 -26.08 -3.05 11.60
CA THR A 14 -25.64 -1.77 11.03
C THR A 14 -24.28 -1.91 10.33
N GLY A 15 -23.35 -2.68 10.90
CA GLY A 15 -22.07 -2.99 10.26
C GLY A 15 -22.24 -3.72 8.94
N PHE A 16 -23.15 -4.69 8.86
CA PHE A 16 -23.47 -5.40 7.62
C PHE A 16 -24.09 -4.49 6.56
N ILE A 17 -25.16 -3.74 6.92
CA ILE A 17 -25.84 -2.83 5.99
C ILE A 17 -24.85 -1.81 5.43
N LEU A 18 -24.01 -1.23 6.30
CA LEU A 18 -23.01 -0.27 5.86
C LEU A 18 -21.96 -0.92 4.95
N SER A 19 -21.49 -2.12 5.26
CA SER A 19 -20.52 -2.84 4.43
C SER A 19 -21.09 -3.14 3.04
N VAL A 20 -22.38 -3.49 2.94
CA VAL A 20 -23.06 -3.70 1.65
C VAL A 20 -23.20 -2.39 0.88
N ILE A 21 -23.60 -1.30 1.54
CA ILE A 21 -23.70 0.02 0.90
C ILE A 21 -22.33 0.47 0.38
N PHE A 22 -21.27 0.30 1.16
CA PHE A 22 -19.92 0.67 0.76
C PHE A 22 -19.35 -0.25 -0.31
N PHE A 23 -19.66 -1.54 -0.29
CA PHE A 23 -19.32 -2.44 -1.39
C PHE A 23 -19.94 -1.96 -2.69
N VAL A 24 -21.26 -1.74 -2.71
CA VAL A 24 -21.97 -1.28 -3.93
C VAL A 24 -21.44 0.08 -4.38
N GLY A 25 -21.25 1.02 -3.46
CA GLY A 25 -20.72 2.36 -3.77
C GLY A 25 -19.31 2.33 -4.34
N THR A 26 -18.39 1.57 -3.73
CA THR A 26 -16.99 1.45 -4.20
C THR A 26 -16.87 0.62 -5.47
N PHE A 27 -17.72 -0.40 -5.66
CA PHE A 27 -17.77 -1.18 -6.90
C PHE A 27 -18.24 -0.33 -8.09
N ILE A 28 -19.30 0.46 -7.91
CA ILE A 28 -19.77 1.41 -8.92
C ILE A 28 -18.67 2.47 -9.19
N LEU A 29 -18.02 2.97 -8.14
CA LEU A 29 -16.93 3.93 -8.27
C LEU A 29 -15.74 3.36 -9.04
N ALA A 30 -15.38 2.08 -8.82
CA ALA A 30 -14.32 1.40 -9.55
C ALA A 30 -14.62 1.37 -11.05
N GLY A 31 -15.84 1.02 -11.44
CA GLY A 31 -16.27 1.02 -12.84
C GLY A 31 -16.28 2.41 -13.49
N PHE A 32 -16.57 3.47 -12.74
CA PHE A 32 -16.54 4.85 -13.26
C PHE A 32 -15.14 5.47 -13.33
N SER A 33 -14.26 5.08 -12.42
CA SER A 33 -12.94 5.69 -12.26
C SER A 33 -11.84 4.98 -13.04
N GLY A 34 -12.03 3.71 -13.37
CA GLY A 34 -11.04 2.88 -14.08
C GLY A 34 -9.85 2.44 -13.21
N TYR A 35 -9.84 2.78 -11.92
CA TYR A 35 -8.74 2.44 -11.02
C TYR A 35 -8.91 1.04 -10.44
N TYR A 36 -7.97 0.15 -10.77
CA TYR A 36 -7.95 -1.23 -10.28
C TYR A 36 -7.84 -1.33 -8.75
N ALA A 37 -7.10 -0.42 -8.12
CA ALA A 37 -7.00 -0.34 -6.66
C ALA A 37 -8.38 -0.16 -5.98
N VAL A 38 -9.30 0.59 -6.60
CA VAL A 38 -10.65 0.83 -6.07
C VAL A 38 -11.50 -0.44 -6.20
N PHE A 39 -11.32 -1.20 -7.28
CA PHE A 39 -11.96 -2.50 -7.45
C PHE A 39 -11.47 -3.52 -6.41
N ALA A 40 -10.16 -3.63 -6.21
CA ALA A 40 -9.56 -4.49 -5.19
C ALA A 40 -10.08 -4.15 -3.78
N LEU A 41 -10.24 -2.85 -3.49
CA LEU A 41 -10.82 -2.37 -2.24
C LEU A 41 -12.29 -2.77 -2.08
N ALA A 42 -13.09 -2.71 -3.15
CA ALA A 42 -14.47 -3.19 -3.10
C ALA A 42 -14.53 -4.69 -2.77
N CYS A 43 -13.68 -5.50 -3.39
CA CYS A 43 -13.54 -6.93 -3.07
C CYS A 43 -13.17 -7.18 -1.59
N GLN A 44 -12.28 -6.37 -1.02
CA GLN A 44 -11.95 -6.44 0.41
C GLN A 44 -13.16 -6.08 1.28
N ILE A 45 -13.92 -5.03 0.94
CA ILE A 45 -15.15 -4.65 1.70
C ILE A 45 -16.16 -5.80 1.72
N LEU A 46 -16.31 -6.51 0.59
CA LEU A 46 -17.21 -7.65 0.49
C LEU A 46 -16.81 -8.79 1.45
N GLY A 47 -15.51 -9.04 1.63
CA GLY A 47 -15.00 -9.95 2.67
C GLY A 47 -15.47 -9.57 4.07
N GLY A 48 -15.43 -8.27 4.37
CA GLY A 48 -15.94 -7.71 5.63
C GLY A 48 -17.44 -7.89 5.81
N ALA A 49 -18.21 -7.78 4.73
CA ALA A 49 -19.66 -8.02 4.75
C ALA A 49 -19.98 -9.48 5.13
N PHE A 50 -19.21 -10.46 4.63
CA PHE A 50 -19.37 -11.86 5.05
C PHE A 50 -19.08 -12.05 6.55
N ILE A 51 -18.05 -11.40 7.09
CA ILE A 51 -17.75 -11.45 8.53
C ILE A 51 -18.92 -10.88 9.35
N TRP A 52 -19.47 -9.72 8.95
CA TRP A 52 -20.63 -9.13 9.62
C TRP A 52 -21.89 -10.01 9.53
N LEU A 53 -22.11 -10.67 8.39
CA LEU A 53 -23.22 -11.62 8.21
C LEU A 53 -23.12 -12.78 9.22
N VAL A 54 -21.93 -13.36 9.37
CA VAL A 54 -21.68 -14.43 10.36
C VAL A 54 -21.94 -13.91 11.77
N LEU A 55 -21.48 -12.69 12.10
CA LEU A 55 -21.73 -12.08 13.40
C LEU A 55 -23.22 -11.87 13.68
N ILE A 56 -24.01 -11.43 12.69
CA ILE A 56 -25.48 -11.32 12.86
C ILE A 56 -26.07 -12.67 13.24
N MET A 57 -25.71 -13.73 12.53
CA MET A 57 -26.25 -15.08 12.80
C MET A 57 -25.86 -15.57 14.20
N VAL A 58 -24.60 -15.34 14.62
CA VAL A 58 -24.11 -15.74 15.94
C VAL A 58 -24.83 -14.97 17.05
N PHE A 59 -24.92 -13.64 16.94
CA PHE A 59 -25.60 -12.83 17.96
C PHE A 59 -27.11 -13.08 17.99
N TYR A 60 -27.73 -13.41 16.86
CA TYR A 60 -29.14 -13.79 16.81
C TYR A 60 -29.41 -15.08 17.59
N GLN A 61 -28.64 -16.15 17.33
CA GLN A 61 -28.79 -17.41 18.07
C GLN A 61 -28.46 -17.25 19.55
N ARG A 62 -27.47 -16.41 19.87
CA ARG A 62 -27.09 -16.11 21.25
C ARG A 62 -28.20 -15.39 22.01
N SER A 63 -28.80 -14.37 21.42
CA SER A 63 -29.93 -13.63 22.01
C SER A 63 -31.11 -14.56 22.33
N ARG A 64 -31.38 -15.54 21.47
CA ARG A 64 -32.38 -16.60 21.75
C ARG A 64 -31.96 -17.54 22.87
N ALA A 65 -30.70 -17.98 22.89
CA ALA A 65 -30.20 -18.86 23.95
C ALA A 65 -30.18 -18.17 25.34
N GLU A 66 -29.92 -16.86 25.37
CA GLU A 66 -30.00 -16.05 26.60
C GLU A 66 -31.44 -15.86 27.07
N GLN A 67 -32.40 -15.64 26.15
CA GLN A 67 -33.83 -15.59 26.48
C GLN A 67 -34.31 -16.92 27.06
N GLU A 68 -34.01 -18.06 26.41
CA GLU A 68 -34.34 -19.38 26.95
C GLU A 68 -33.73 -19.62 28.33
N LYS A 69 -32.50 -19.15 28.57
CA LYS A 69 -31.87 -19.26 29.90
C LYS A 69 -32.58 -18.44 30.97
N LEU A 70 -33.05 -17.24 30.62
CA LEU A 70 -33.83 -16.40 31.53
C LEU A 70 -35.20 -17.01 31.82
N ASP A 71 -35.87 -17.55 30.80
CA ASP A 71 -37.16 -18.24 30.94
C ASP A 71 -37.01 -19.48 31.84
N MET A 72 -35.95 -20.28 31.64
CA MET A 72 -35.62 -21.40 32.53
C MET A 72 -35.34 -20.95 33.97
N ALA A 73 -34.63 -19.84 34.17
CA ALA A 73 -34.35 -19.30 35.50
C ALA A 73 -35.63 -18.79 36.18
N GLN A 74 -36.55 -18.19 35.43
CA GLN A 74 -37.85 -17.76 35.94
C GLN A 74 -38.73 -18.96 36.31
N ILE A 75 -38.78 -19.99 35.47
CA ILE A 75 -39.52 -21.24 35.74
C ILE A 75 -38.92 -21.96 36.96
N ALA A 76 -37.60 -22.03 37.07
CA ALA A 76 -36.93 -22.61 38.25
C ALA A 76 -37.25 -21.84 39.53
N ARG A 77 -37.41 -20.51 39.43
CA ARG A 77 -37.78 -19.64 40.55
C ARG A 77 -39.27 -19.74 40.90
N SER A 78 -40.15 -19.94 39.93
CA SER A 78 -41.58 -20.16 40.16
C SER A 78 -41.88 -21.58 40.66
N ARG A 79 -41.03 -22.57 40.36
CA ARG A 79 -41.11 -23.96 40.89
C ARG A 79 -40.90 -24.08 42.40
N HIS A 80 -40.56 -23.01 43.11
CA HIS A 80 -40.42 -23.01 44.57
C HIS A 80 -41.77 -23.04 45.33
N GLY A 81 -42.90 -22.98 44.63
CA GLY A 81 -44.23 -23.24 45.19
C GLY A 81 -45.04 -24.15 44.27
N ASP A 82 -45.36 -25.35 44.75
CA ASP A 82 -46.22 -26.37 44.12
C ASP A 82 -45.83 -26.86 42.72
N THR A 83 -45.27 -28.08 42.64
CA THR A 83 -45.64 -29.13 41.65
C THR A 83 -44.71 -30.35 41.77
N ILE A 84 -45.12 -31.32 42.59
CA ILE A 84 -44.43 -32.62 42.80
C ILE A 84 -44.57 -33.59 41.60
N PHE A 85 -45.37 -33.25 40.58
CA PHE A 85 -45.78 -34.19 39.52
C PHE A 85 -45.44 -33.77 38.08
N GLN A 86 -44.35 -33.05 37.84
CA GLN A 86 -43.86 -32.84 36.47
C GLN A 86 -42.49 -33.51 36.29
N THR A 87 -42.46 -34.52 35.42
CA THR A 87 -41.26 -35.26 34.96
C THR A 87 -40.09 -34.30 34.77
N GLN A 88 -39.14 -34.32 35.70
CA GLN A 88 -38.03 -33.36 35.77
C GLN A 88 -37.09 -33.41 34.55
N GLY A 89 -37.11 -34.49 33.77
CA GLY A 89 -36.22 -34.69 32.62
C GLY A 89 -36.71 -34.11 31.29
N GLU A 90 -38.00 -34.29 30.94
CA GLU A 90 -38.46 -34.03 29.56
C GLU A 90 -38.64 -32.53 29.24
N GLN A 91 -39.09 -31.72 30.21
CA GLN A 91 -39.27 -30.28 29.98
C GLN A 91 -37.94 -29.51 29.91
N GLY A 92 -36.91 -29.95 30.66
CA GLY A 92 -35.58 -29.36 30.60
C GLY A 92 -34.86 -29.64 29.28
N GLU A 93 -35.04 -30.83 28.71
CA GLU A 93 -34.48 -31.21 27.41
C GLU A 93 -35.20 -30.54 26.23
N LEU A 94 -36.53 -30.36 26.31
CA LEU A 94 -37.33 -29.65 25.30
C LEU A 94 -37.06 -28.13 25.29
N MET A 95 -36.62 -27.53 26.41
CA MET A 95 -36.30 -26.09 26.49
C MET A 95 -34.81 -25.76 26.27
N ALA A 96 -33.90 -26.74 26.26
CA ALA A 96 -32.49 -26.53 25.92
C ALA A 96 -32.21 -26.51 24.41
N VAL A 97 -33.23 -26.33 23.57
CA VAL A 97 -33.15 -26.46 22.12
C VAL A 97 -32.31 -25.34 21.49
N ALA A 98 -32.47 -24.06 21.85
CA ALA A 98 -31.60 -23.02 21.30
C ALA A 98 -30.17 -23.11 21.84
N GLN A 99 -29.96 -23.58 23.06
CA GLN A 99 -28.60 -23.86 23.57
C GLN A 99 -27.91 -25.01 22.82
N ARG A 100 -28.67 -26.04 22.42
CA ARG A 100 -28.15 -27.13 21.59
C ARG A 100 -27.86 -26.65 20.17
N ARG A 101 -28.73 -25.83 19.58
CA ARG A 101 -28.51 -25.20 18.27
C ARG A 101 -27.28 -24.29 18.27
N LEU A 102 -27.10 -23.47 19.31
CA LEU A 102 -25.91 -22.63 19.49
C LEU A 102 -24.64 -23.48 19.54
N ARG A 103 -24.62 -24.56 20.34
CA ARG A 103 -23.45 -25.46 20.41
C ARG A 103 -23.13 -26.14 19.08
N ILE A 104 -24.15 -26.55 18.32
CA ILE A 104 -23.96 -27.12 16.98
C ILE A 104 -23.41 -26.06 16.03
N MET A 105 -23.95 -24.84 16.08
CA MET A 105 -23.48 -23.72 15.27
C MET A 105 -22.01 -23.37 15.60
N GLU A 106 -21.66 -23.22 16.87
CA GLU A 106 -20.27 -22.95 17.28
C GLU A 106 -19.31 -24.10 16.95
N LYS A 107 -19.79 -25.34 16.83
CA LYS A 107 -18.97 -26.51 16.48
C LYS A 107 -18.75 -26.67 15.00
N TRP A 108 -19.78 -26.47 14.19
CA TRP A 108 -19.73 -26.79 12.76
C TRP A 108 -19.85 -25.56 11.87
N PHE A 109 -20.77 -24.67 12.19
CA PHE A 109 -21.06 -23.51 11.36
C PHE A 109 -19.91 -22.49 11.40
N LEU A 110 -19.40 -22.17 12.59
CA LEU A 110 -18.35 -21.17 12.78
C LEU A 110 -17.03 -21.53 12.05
N PRO A 111 -16.48 -22.75 12.16
CA PRO A 111 -15.30 -23.14 11.39
C PRO A 111 -15.58 -23.31 9.89
N ALA A 112 -16.78 -23.79 9.49
CA ALA A 112 -17.12 -23.91 8.07
C ALA A 112 -17.14 -22.54 7.37
N PHE A 113 -17.74 -21.53 8.00
CA PHE A 113 -17.69 -20.16 7.48
C PHE A 113 -16.28 -19.58 7.53
N ALA A 114 -15.43 -20.00 8.47
CA ALA A 114 -14.02 -19.57 8.56
C ALA A 114 -13.20 -20.08 7.39
N VAL A 115 -13.40 -21.33 7.00
CA VAL A 115 -12.83 -21.87 5.77
C VAL A 115 -13.37 -21.14 4.54
N LEU A 116 -14.67 -20.84 4.48
CA LEU A 116 -15.25 -20.11 3.35
C LEU A 116 -14.71 -18.69 3.20
N ILE A 117 -14.60 -17.94 4.31
CA ILE A 117 -14.03 -16.57 4.29
C ILE A 117 -12.54 -16.63 3.96
N ALA A 118 -11.79 -17.56 4.55
CA ALA A 118 -10.37 -17.74 4.20
C ALA A 118 -10.18 -18.08 2.71
N ALA A 119 -10.99 -18.99 2.17
CA ALA A 119 -10.96 -19.35 0.76
C ALA A 119 -11.33 -18.15 -0.12
N TYR A 120 -12.35 -17.37 0.25
CA TYR A 120 -12.72 -16.13 -0.44
C TYR A 120 -11.54 -15.14 -0.48
N GLU A 121 -10.94 -14.81 0.66
CA GLU A 121 -9.82 -13.85 0.75
C GLU A 121 -8.61 -14.31 -0.06
N ILE A 122 -8.25 -15.60 0.00
CA ILE A 122 -7.12 -16.16 -0.74
C ILE A 122 -7.42 -16.18 -2.24
N ILE A 123 -8.56 -16.74 -2.66
CA ILE A 123 -8.89 -16.91 -4.08
C ILE A 123 -9.04 -15.54 -4.75
N ILE A 124 -9.80 -14.62 -4.14
CA ILE A 124 -9.98 -13.27 -4.69
C ILE A 124 -8.67 -12.49 -4.64
N GLY A 125 -7.87 -12.61 -3.57
CA GLY A 125 -6.55 -11.99 -3.51
C GLY A 125 -5.62 -12.46 -4.64
N PHE A 126 -5.57 -13.76 -4.92
CA PHE A 126 -4.78 -14.29 -6.05
C PHE A 126 -5.32 -13.85 -7.41
N LEU A 127 -6.64 -13.88 -7.61
CA LEU A 127 -7.27 -13.41 -8.85
C LEU A 127 -6.97 -11.92 -9.09
N LEU A 128 -6.99 -11.12 -8.01
CA LEU A 128 -6.66 -9.70 -8.09
C LEU A 128 -5.19 -9.50 -8.49
N ILE A 129 -4.24 -10.23 -7.91
CA ILE A 129 -2.82 -10.13 -8.31
C ILE A 129 -2.63 -10.49 -9.79
N SER A 130 -3.28 -11.56 -10.27
CA SER A 130 -3.19 -11.94 -11.68
C SER A 130 -3.79 -10.89 -12.63
N GLY A 131 -4.80 -10.15 -12.19
CA GLY A 131 -5.45 -9.12 -12.98
C GLY A 131 -4.69 -7.78 -13.05
N ILE A 132 -3.66 -7.56 -12.21
CA ILE A 132 -2.88 -6.31 -12.22
C ILE A 132 -2.17 -6.10 -13.56
N ALA A 133 -1.67 -7.17 -14.19
CA ALA A 133 -0.95 -7.07 -15.46
C ALA A 133 -1.87 -6.55 -16.60
N ASP A 134 -3.12 -7.01 -16.62
CA ASP A 134 -4.12 -6.64 -17.63
C ASP A 134 -4.74 -5.24 -17.38
N ALA A 135 -4.63 -4.71 -16.16
CA ALA A 135 -5.23 -3.44 -15.75
C ALA A 135 -4.42 -2.19 -16.19
N THR A 136 -3.25 -2.37 -16.81
CA THR A 136 -2.33 -1.26 -17.17
C THR A 136 -2.76 -0.40 -18.37
N GLY A 137 -3.97 -0.60 -18.90
CA GLY A 137 -4.45 0.06 -20.13
C GLY A 137 -5.73 0.90 -20.02
N ASP A 138 -6.33 1.06 -18.84
CA ASP A 138 -7.61 1.76 -18.69
C ASP A 138 -7.47 3.30 -18.67
N GLU A 139 -8.43 3.99 -19.30
CA GLU A 139 -8.55 5.46 -19.22
C GLU A 139 -9.01 5.88 -17.81
N TYR A 140 -8.09 6.46 -17.02
CA TYR A 140 -8.41 7.00 -15.71
C TYR A 140 -9.29 8.25 -15.79
N ARG A 141 -10.38 8.27 -15.01
CA ARG A 141 -11.35 9.38 -14.99
C ARG A 141 -11.78 9.72 -13.56
N HIS A 142 -12.13 10.98 -13.32
CA HIS A 142 -12.75 11.45 -12.06
C HIS A 142 -11.97 11.14 -10.75
N GLU A 143 -10.66 11.38 -10.74
CA GLU A 143 -9.75 11.16 -9.59
C GLU A 143 -10.16 11.93 -8.33
N ALA A 144 -10.50 13.22 -8.47
CA ALA A 144 -10.87 14.05 -7.34
C ALA A 144 -12.19 13.58 -6.68
N LEU A 145 -13.19 13.21 -7.47
CA LEU A 145 -14.49 12.75 -6.96
C LEU A 145 -14.33 11.39 -6.25
N SER A 146 -13.55 10.48 -6.83
CA SER A 146 -13.30 9.17 -6.23
C SER A 146 -12.49 9.26 -4.93
N ALA A 147 -11.51 10.16 -4.86
CA ALA A 147 -10.78 10.46 -3.62
C ALA A 147 -11.74 10.94 -2.51
N VAL A 148 -12.62 11.93 -2.78
CA VAL A 148 -13.56 12.45 -1.78
C VAL A 148 -14.51 11.36 -1.28
N LEU A 149 -15.07 10.54 -2.18
CA LEU A 149 -15.97 9.46 -1.79
C LEU A 149 -15.27 8.38 -0.95
N LEU A 150 -14.02 8.04 -1.26
CA LEU A 150 -13.24 7.10 -0.44
C LEU A 150 -12.89 7.67 0.92
N VAL A 151 -12.62 8.97 1.06
CA VAL A 151 -12.44 9.60 2.38
C VAL A 151 -13.70 9.47 3.23
N VAL A 152 -14.88 9.70 2.65
CA VAL A 152 -16.16 9.54 3.35
C VAL A 152 -16.37 8.08 3.76
N ALA A 153 -16.14 7.13 2.85
CA ALA A 153 -16.24 5.70 3.15
C ALA A 153 -15.25 5.27 4.26
N ALA A 154 -14.01 5.76 4.21
CA ALA A 154 -12.99 5.50 5.22
C ALA A 154 -13.40 6.05 6.59
N PHE A 155 -13.90 7.29 6.66
CA PHE A 155 -14.33 7.94 7.89
C PHE A 155 -15.49 7.20 8.56
N VAL A 156 -16.51 6.82 7.81
CA VAL A 156 -17.66 6.11 8.40
C VAL A 156 -17.27 4.68 8.77
N SER A 157 -16.45 4.00 7.96
CA SER A 157 -15.89 2.68 8.31
C SER A 157 -15.04 2.75 9.58
N PHE A 158 -14.31 3.86 9.77
CA PHE A 158 -13.51 4.10 10.97
C PHE A 158 -14.39 4.21 12.21
N LEU A 159 -15.46 4.99 12.14
CA LEU A 159 -16.39 5.17 13.25
C LEU A 159 -17.02 3.84 13.67
N ILE A 160 -17.51 3.04 12.71
CA ILE A 160 -18.09 1.72 13.01
C ILE A 160 -17.05 0.76 13.55
N GLY A 161 -15.89 0.66 12.89
CA GLY A 161 -14.84 -0.26 13.28
C GLY A 161 -14.28 0.06 14.68
N ARG A 162 -14.11 1.36 14.99
CA ARG A 162 -13.69 1.82 16.32
C ARG A 162 -14.76 1.58 17.38
N TYR A 163 -16.03 1.85 17.06
CA TYR A 163 -17.15 1.61 17.98
C TYR A 163 -17.32 0.11 18.30
N ALA A 164 -17.24 -0.76 17.28
CA ALA A 164 -17.30 -2.21 17.43
C ALA A 164 -16.13 -2.76 18.26
N THR A 165 -14.91 -2.27 18.00
CA THR A 165 -13.73 -2.65 18.78
C THR A 165 -13.85 -2.20 20.23
N GLY A 166 -14.32 -0.96 20.48
CA GLY A 166 -14.51 -0.44 21.83
C GLY A 166 -15.52 -1.26 22.65
N MET A 167 -16.60 -1.71 22.01
CA MET A 167 -17.58 -2.58 22.67
C MET A 167 -17.06 -4.00 22.91
N SER A 168 -16.13 -4.48 22.08
CA SER A 168 -15.53 -5.81 22.26
C SER A 168 -14.65 -5.96 23.52
N ALA A 169 -14.38 -4.86 24.24
CA ALA A 169 -13.73 -4.88 25.55
C ALA A 169 -14.52 -5.70 26.59
N GLN A 170 -15.84 -5.78 26.43
CA GLN A 170 -16.66 -6.65 27.26
C GLN A 170 -16.59 -8.09 26.77
N ILE A 171 -16.41 -9.03 27.71
CA ILE A 171 -16.28 -10.46 27.42
C ILE A 171 -17.46 -10.98 26.57
N GLU A 172 -18.66 -10.42 26.80
CA GLU A 172 -19.90 -10.81 26.10
C GLU A 172 -19.96 -10.39 24.63
N TRP A 173 -19.28 -9.30 24.28
CA TRP A 173 -19.27 -8.72 22.94
C TRP A 173 -17.93 -8.93 22.22
N LYS A 174 -17.05 -9.75 22.79
CA LYS A 174 -15.71 -10.03 22.25
C LYS A 174 -15.69 -10.46 20.77
N PRO A 175 -16.64 -11.25 20.23
CA PRO A 175 -16.67 -11.59 18.80
C PRO A 175 -16.81 -10.39 17.86
N LEU A 176 -17.37 -9.27 18.35
CA LEU A 176 -17.51 -8.02 17.59
C LEU A 176 -16.14 -7.43 17.20
N ARG A 177 -15.06 -7.84 17.89
CA ARG A 177 -13.68 -7.48 17.57
C ARG A 177 -13.26 -7.91 16.17
N ALA A 178 -13.73 -9.07 15.69
CA ALA A 178 -13.41 -9.57 14.35
C ALA A 178 -13.95 -8.63 13.26
N GLY A 179 -15.23 -8.25 13.35
CA GLY A 179 -15.84 -7.28 12.43
C GLY A 179 -15.25 -5.88 12.56
N GLY A 180 -14.96 -5.43 13.79
CA GLY A 180 -14.36 -4.11 14.05
C GLY A 180 -12.93 -3.98 13.52
N SER A 181 -12.09 -4.98 13.74
CA SER A 181 -10.70 -4.99 13.27
C SER A 181 -10.61 -5.10 11.75
N TYR A 182 -11.45 -5.92 11.12
CA TYR A 182 -11.53 -6.01 9.66
C TYR A 182 -12.00 -4.69 9.03
N THR A 183 -13.05 -4.06 9.55
CA THR A 183 -13.53 -2.76 9.05
C THR A 183 -12.50 -1.64 9.22
N LEU A 184 -11.66 -1.69 10.25
CA LEU A 184 -10.55 -0.75 10.39
C LEU A 184 -9.42 -1.00 9.40
N SER A 185 -9.16 -2.25 9.00
CA SER A 185 -8.24 -2.54 7.90
C SER A 185 -8.72 -1.89 6.60
N VAL A 186 -10.02 -2.00 6.32
CA VAL A 186 -10.68 -1.34 5.17
C VAL A 186 -10.54 0.17 5.27
N THR A 187 -10.72 0.77 6.45
CA THR A 187 -10.48 2.22 6.65
C THR A 187 -9.08 2.64 6.25
N ILE A 188 -8.05 1.92 6.72
CA ILE A 188 -6.64 2.28 6.45
C ILE A 188 -6.37 2.19 4.96
N VAL A 189 -6.79 1.10 4.31
CA VAL A 189 -6.63 0.90 2.87
C VAL A 189 -7.41 1.96 2.08
N ALA A 190 -8.65 2.26 2.46
CA ALA A 190 -9.48 3.28 1.80
C ALA A 190 -8.93 4.69 1.95
N PHE A 191 -8.39 5.04 3.12
CA PHE A 191 -7.74 6.32 3.33
C PHE A 191 -6.46 6.43 2.48
N CYS A 192 -5.63 5.38 2.47
CA CYS A 192 -4.42 5.37 1.66
C CYS A 192 -4.73 5.41 0.15
N ALA A 193 -5.74 4.67 -0.30
CA ALA A 193 -6.22 4.73 -1.68
C ALA A 193 -6.77 6.12 -2.03
N ALA A 194 -7.50 6.77 -1.11
CA ALA A 194 -7.99 8.14 -1.32
C ALA A 194 -6.85 9.15 -1.46
N VAL A 195 -5.80 9.05 -0.63
CA VAL A 195 -4.59 9.88 -0.75
C VAL A 195 -3.88 9.57 -2.08
N GLY A 196 -3.80 8.30 -2.46
CA GLY A 196 -3.23 7.88 -3.75
C GLY A 196 -3.97 8.48 -4.94
N LEU A 197 -5.30 8.49 -4.93
CA LEU A 197 -6.11 9.12 -5.98
C LEU A 197 -6.00 10.66 -5.97
N ALA A 198 -5.92 11.27 -4.79
CA ALA A 198 -5.68 12.71 -4.69
C ALA A 198 -4.32 13.11 -5.28
N LEU A 199 -3.29 12.28 -5.09
CA LEU A 199 -1.97 12.47 -5.72
C LEU A 199 -1.99 12.16 -7.22
N ALA A 200 -2.78 11.16 -7.65
CA ALA A 200 -2.97 10.86 -9.06
C ALA A 200 -3.57 12.04 -9.83
N ALA A 201 -4.44 12.84 -9.19
CA ALA A 201 -4.94 14.11 -9.75
C ALA A 201 -3.85 15.14 -10.08
N TYR A 202 -2.67 15.01 -9.46
CA TYR A 202 -1.48 15.81 -9.75
C TYR A 202 -0.45 15.05 -10.62
N LYS A 203 -0.88 14.00 -11.32
CA LYS A 203 -0.04 13.11 -12.15
C LYS A 203 1.04 12.34 -11.38
N MET A 204 0.83 12.11 -10.08
CA MET A 204 1.68 11.26 -9.25
C MET A 204 0.97 9.93 -8.96
N ASP A 205 1.19 8.95 -9.83
CA ASP A 205 0.54 7.63 -9.82
C ASP A 205 1.24 6.58 -8.94
N GLY A 206 2.46 6.87 -8.44
CA GLY A 206 3.25 5.90 -7.69
C GLY A 206 2.54 5.32 -6.46
N MET A 207 1.80 6.13 -5.70
CA MET A 207 1.10 5.65 -4.50
C MET A 207 -0.08 4.75 -4.84
N ILE A 208 -0.87 5.09 -5.87
CA ILE A 208 -2.02 4.26 -6.25
C ILE A 208 -1.56 2.92 -6.84
N ARG A 209 -0.47 2.91 -7.62
CA ARG A 209 0.15 1.69 -8.14
C ARG A 209 0.68 0.77 -7.03
N VAL A 210 1.20 1.33 -5.94
CA VAL A 210 1.55 0.54 -4.75
C VAL A 210 0.31 -0.06 -4.09
N MET A 211 -0.80 0.68 -4.03
CA MET A 211 -2.06 0.19 -3.43
C MET A 211 -2.70 -0.96 -4.22
N GLU A 212 -2.49 -1.02 -5.54
CA GLU A 212 -2.91 -2.15 -6.40
C GLU A 212 -2.28 -3.48 -5.95
N TRP A 213 -1.05 -3.44 -5.44
CA TRP A 213 -0.36 -4.61 -4.89
C TRP A 213 -0.66 -4.84 -3.41
N VAL A 214 -0.68 -3.78 -2.60
CA VAL A 214 -0.84 -3.88 -1.14
C VAL A 214 -2.19 -4.47 -0.77
N THR A 215 -3.28 -4.05 -1.43
CA THR A 215 -4.64 -4.49 -1.12
C THR A 215 -4.83 -6.01 -1.28
N PRO A 216 -4.52 -6.64 -2.42
CA PRO A 216 -4.68 -8.08 -2.58
C PRO A 216 -3.67 -8.89 -1.78
N VAL A 217 -2.44 -8.40 -1.59
CA VAL A 217 -1.46 -9.06 -0.69
C VAL A 217 -1.99 -9.10 0.74
N LEU A 218 -2.58 -8.00 1.21
CA LEU A 218 -3.23 -7.94 2.53
C LEU A 218 -4.36 -8.97 2.63
N MET A 219 -5.24 -9.07 1.62
CA MET A 219 -6.31 -10.09 1.59
C MET A 219 -5.75 -11.51 1.71
N ILE A 220 -4.70 -11.84 0.95
CA ILE A 220 -4.06 -13.16 1.01
C ILE A 220 -3.50 -13.44 2.41
N VAL A 221 -2.78 -12.47 3.01
CA VAL A 221 -2.21 -12.61 4.35
C VAL A 221 -3.30 -12.82 5.40
N LEU A 222 -4.39 -12.04 5.34
CA LEU A 222 -5.53 -12.19 6.24
C LEU A 222 -6.24 -13.54 6.03
N GLY A 223 -6.40 -13.99 4.78
CA GLY A 223 -6.97 -15.30 4.45
C GLY A 223 -6.14 -16.46 5.01
N PHE A 224 -4.81 -16.41 4.86
CA PHE A 224 -3.92 -17.39 5.48
C PHE A 224 -3.99 -17.37 7.01
N GLU A 225 -4.06 -16.18 7.61
CA GLU A 225 -4.21 -16.06 9.06
C GLU A 225 -5.53 -16.70 9.55
N ILE A 226 -6.65 -16.45 8.85
CA ILE A 226 -7.95 -17.06 9.17
C ILE A 226 -7.86 -18.59 8.99
N ALA A 227 -7.21 -19.08 7.94
CA ALA A 227 -7.02 -20.52 7.72
C ALA A 227 -6.22 -21.17 8.86
N ILE A 228 -5.09 -20.57 9.26
CA ILE A 228 -4.26 -21.05 10.37
C ILE A 228 -5.05 -21.00 11.68
N ASN A 229 -5.75 -19.90 11.96
CA ASN A 229 -6.57 -19.77 13.16
C ASN A 229 -7.70 -20.82 13.19
N THR A 230 -8.30 -21.14 12.05
CA THR A 230 -9.31 -22.19 11.94
C THR A 230 -8.73 -23.57 12.25
N VAL A 231 -7.55 -23.88 11.72
CA VAL A 231 -6.82 -25.12 12.06
C VAL A 231 -6.51 -25.17 13.56
N LEU A 232 -5.98 -24.09 14.13
CA LEU A 232 -5.66 -24.01 15.56
C LEU A 232 -6.91 -24.11 16.44
N ASP A 233 -8.07 -23.62 15.99
CA ASP A 233 -9.33 -23.70 16.73
C ASP A 233 -9.88 -25.14 16.79
N ILE A 234 -9.57 -25.98 15.79
CA ILE A 234 -9.88 -27.42 15.83
C ILE A 234 -9.15 -28.10 16.99
N TYR A 235 -7.91 -27.69 17.26
CA TYR A 235 -7.09 -28.23 18.35
C TYR A 235 -7.33 -27.52 19.70
N ARG A 236 -8.10 -26.42 19.73
CA ARG A 236 -8.32 -25.64 20.94
C ARG A 236 -9.35 -26.33 21.86
N PRO A 237 -8.98 -26.69 23.10
CA PRO A 237 -9.93 -27.27 24.05
C PRO A 237 -11.02 -26.25 24.42
N ARG A 238 -12.28 -26.67 24.26
CA ARG A 238 -13.46 -25.82 24.51
C ARG A 238 -13.88 -25.94 25.97
N ILE A 239 -13.51 -24.96 26.78
CA ILE A 239 -13.88 -24.89 28.20
C ILE A 239 -15.30 -24.33 28.32
N ALA A 240 -16.20 -25.06 28.98
CA ALA A 240 -17.57 -24.62 29.22
C ALA A 240 -17.58 -23.30 30.00
N GLY A 241 -18.27 -22.28 29.48
CA GLY A 241 -18.40 -20.97 30.12
C GLY A 241 -17.32 -19.94 29.77
N GLN A 242 -16.26 -20.33 29.05
CA GLN A 242 -15.30 -19.38 28.46
C GLN A 242 -15.61 -19.13 26.97
N TYR A 243 -15.49 -17.87 26.54
CA TYR A 243 -15.71 -17.51 25.14
C TYR A 243 -14.61 -18.10 24.26
N ALA A 244 -14.99 -18.97 23.34
CA ALA A 244 -14.14 -19.33 22.21
C ALA A 244 -13.90 -18.05 21.39
N ARG A 245 -12.63 -17.68 21.20
CA ARG A 245 -12.28 -16.62 20.25
C ARG A 245 -12.77 -17.08 18.87
N SER A 246 -13.47 -16.20 18.16
CA SER A 246 -13.95 -16.49 16.81
C SER A 246 -12.75 -16.72 15.90
N ALA A 247 -12.77 -17.76 15.05
CA ALA A 247 -11.66 -18.09 14.14
C ALA A 247 -11.30 -16.95 13.17
N PHE A 248 -12.22 -16.00 12.97
CA PHE A 248 -12.05 -14.81 12.13
C PHE A 248 -11.46 -13.59 12.85
N ASP A 249 -11.10 -13.70 14.14
CA ASP A 249 -10.41 -12.63 14.87
C ASP A 249 -8.93 -12.62 14.45
N SER A 250 -8.58 -11.73 13.52
CA SER A 250 -7.19 -11.52 13.10
C SER A 250 -6.38 -10.93 14.26
N ARG A 251 -5.30 -11.62 14.62
CA ARG A 251 -4.31 -11.16 15.59
C ARG A 251 -3.49 -10.02 15.01
N LEU A 252 -3.15 -10.06 13.72
CA LEU A 252 -2.45 -8.96 13.03
C LEU A 252 -3.25 -7.66 13.12
N LEU A 253 -4.54 -7.70 12.78
CA LEU A 253 -5.41 -6.53 12.86
C LEU A 253 -5.73 -6.14 14.31
N GLY A 254 -5.81 -7.11 15.22
CA GLY A 254 -5.95 -6.86 16.65
C GLY A 254 -4.75 -6.09 17.25
N MET A 255 -3.53 -6.40 16.81
CA MET A 255 -2.29 -5.74 17.26
C MET A 255 -2.22 -4.26 16.86
N ILE A 256 -2.75 -3.89 15.69
CA ILE A 256 -2.79 -2.51 15.21
C ILE A 256 -3.84 -1.69 15.97
N ASN A 257 -4.89 -2.35 16.48
CA ASN A 257 -6.11 -1.71 16.94
C ASN A 257 -6.23 -1.59 18.47
N GLU A 258 -5.58 -2.48 19.21
CA GLU A 258 -5.42 -2.37 20.67
C GLU A 258 -4.26 -1.44 21.01
N PRO A 259 -4.51 -0.24 21.61
CA PRO A 259 -3.43 0.64 22.03
C PRO A 259 -2.54 -0.10 23.06
N GLY A 260 -1.26 -0.27 22.73
CA GLY A 260 -0.26 -0.98 23.54
C GLY A 260 -0.08 -2.48 23.24
N GLY A 261 -0.80 -3.07 22.27
CA GLY A 261 -0.85 -4.54 22.09
C GLY A 261 0.49 -5.24 21.76
N ILE A 262 1.26 -4.71 20.80
CA ILE A 262 2.56 -5.30 20.39
C ILE A 262 3.58 -5.12 21.53
N LEU A 263 3.61 -3.92 22.08
CA LEU A 263 4.50 -3.50 23.15
C LEU A 263 4.26 -4.35 24.41
N HIS A 264 3.01 -4.50 24.87
CA HIS A 264 2.71 -5.37 26.02
C HIS A 264 2.95 -6.85 25.77
N THR A 265 2.82 -7.33 24.52
CA THR A 265 3.11 -8.75 24.18
C THR A 265 4.61 -9.03 24.22
N PHE A 266 5.43 -8.15 23.64
CA PHE A 266 6.88 -8.23 23.75
C PHE A 266 7.35 -8.04 25.19
N ALA A 267 6.78 -7.07 25.91
CA ALA A 267 7.13 -6.81 27.29
C ALA A 267 6.73 -7.98 28.20
N GLY A 268 5.58 -8.63 27.95
CA GLY A 268 5.17 -9.86 28.64
C GLY A 268 6.08 -11.06 28.34
N ALA A 269 6.59 -11.18 27.10
CA ALA A 269 7.55 -12.22 26.74
C ALA A 269 8.94 -11.97 27.36
N ILE A 270 9.37 -10.71 27.44
CA ILE A 270 10.59 -10.30 28.16
C ILE A 270 10.42 -10.56 29.66
N ASP A 271 9.30 -10.14 30.25
CA ASP A 271 9.01 -10.38 31.67
C ASP A 271 8.96 -11.89 31.99
N TYR A 272 8.48 -12.71 31.05
CA TYR A 272 8.47 -14.17 31.15
C TYR A 272 9.87 -14.78 31.03
N GLN A 273 10.66 -14.35 30.05
CA GLN A 273 11.99 -14.90 29.76
C GLN A 273 13.05 -14.44 30.77
N PHE A 274 12.91 -13.22 31.29
CA PHE A 274 13.88 -12.60 32.20
C PHE A 274 13.39 -12.56 33.66
N GLY A 275 12.14 -12.93 33.95
CA GLY A 275 11.60 -13.02 35.30
C GLY A 275 11.47 -11.69 36.07
N PHE A 276 11.80 -10.56 35.43
CA PHE A 276 11.69 -9.21 35.97
C PHE A 276 10.71 -8.39 35.13
N LYS A 277 9.82 -7.62 35.80
CA LYS A 277 8.77 -6.80 35.16
C LYS A 277 9.35 -5.54 34.50
N VAL A 278 10.11 -5.69 33.43
CA VAL A 278 10.65 -4.58 32.63
C VAL A 278 9.52 -3.70 32.12
N SER A 279 8.38 -4.31 31.76
CA SER A 279 7.18 -3.63 31.24
C SER A 279 6.58 -2.57 32.18
N GLN A 280 6.80 -2.69 33.49
CA GLN A 280 6.26 -1.77 34.51
C GLN A 280 7.23 -0.66 34.91
N THR A 281 8.45 -0.66 34.36
CA THR A 281 9.44 0.37 34.66
C THR A 281 9.09 1.68 33.95
N TRP A 282 9.42 2.81 34.59
CA TRP A 282 9.23 4.13 33.99
C TRP A 282 9.95 4.25 32.63
N PHE A 283 11.10 3.59 32.48
CA PHE A 283 11.89 3.58 31.24
C PHE A 283 11.10 3.04 30.05
N TYR A 284 10.30 1.99 30.25
CA TYR A 284 9.47 1.43 29.19
C TYR A 284 8.36 2.39 28.76
N LYS A 285 7.66 3.02 29.73
CA LYS A 285 6.63 4.02 29.42
C LYS A 285 7.20 5.23 28.69
N LEU A 286 8.39 5.68 29.10
CA LEU A 286 9.12 6.74 28.44
C LEU A 286 9.50 6.35 27.01
N LEU A 287 9.97 5.12 26.78
CA LEU A 287 10.30 4.62 25.45
C LEU A 287 9.05 4.50 24.57
N GLU A 288 7.95 3.96 25.10
CA GLU A 288 6.67 3.83 24.40
C GLU A 288 6.11 5.20 23.98
N GLU A 289 6.16 6.20 24.86
CA GLU A 289 5.72 7.56 24.55
C GLU A 289 6.71 8.30 23.63
N ALA A 290 8.02 8.04 23.73
CA ALA A 290 9.05 8.75 22.98
C ALA A 290 9.36 8.13 21.60
N ILE A 291 9.05 6.86 21.35
CA ILE A 291 9.42 6.20 20.09
C ILE A 291 8.68 6.81 18.90
N LEU A 292 7.41 7.16 19.06
CA LEU A 292 6.61 7.77 18.00
C LEU A 292 7.12 9.18 17.61
N PRO A 293 7.30 10.14 18.53
CA PRO A 293 7.87 11.44 18.18
C PRO A 293 9.32 11.33 17.71
N LEU A 294 10.11 10.36 18.20
CA LEU A 294 11.48 10.13 17.74
C LEU A 294 11.52 9.62 16.29
N VAL A 295 10.68 8.65 15.94
CA VAL A 295 10.57 8.14 14.57
C VAL A 295 10.05 9.23 13.64
N LEU A 296 9.03 10.00 14.06
CA LEU A 296 8.54 11.14 13.30
C LEU A 296 9.65 12.18 13.08
N PHE A 297 10.41 12.52 14.13
CA PHE A 297 11.55 13.42 14.04
C PHE A 297 12.62 12.89 13.09
N ALA A 298 12.93 11.58 13.13
CA ALA A 298 13.88 10.95 12.23
C ALA A 298 13.41 11.03 10.77
N VAL A 299 12.14 10.71 10.49
CA VAL A 299 11.56 10.81 9.14
C VAL A 299 11.58 12.26 8.64
N VAL A 300 11.18 13.23 9.48
CA VAL A 300 11.22 14.66 9.13
C VAL A 300 12.64 15.13 8.88
N THR A 301 13.60 14.68 9.70
CA THR A 301 15.02 15.03 9.54
C THR A 301 15.59 14.44 8.24
N LEU A 302 15.29 13.18 7.95
CA LEU A 302 15.72 12.51 6.72
C LEU A 302 15.08 13.17 5.49
N TYR A 303 13.81 13.55 5.59
CA TYR A 303 13.13 14.31 4.54
C TYR A 303 13.73 15.73 4.38
N ALA A 304 14.10 16.40 5.48
CA ALA A 304 14.77 17.70 5.43
C ALA A 304 16.18 17.62 4.84
N LEU A 305 16.90 16.51 5.01
CA LEU A 305 18.19 16.29 4.34
C LEU A 305 18.05 16.27 2.81
N SER A 306 16.88 15.91 2.26
CA SER A 306 16.62 16.00 0.81
C SER A 306 16.63 17.44 0.27
N CYS A 307 16.61 18.45 1.13
CA CYS A 307 16.76 19.86 0.77
C CYS A 307 18.22 20.25 0.50
N ILE A 308 19.20 19.50 1.01
CA ILE A 308 20.62 19.85 0.90
C ILE A 308 21.19 19.23 -0.38
N VAL A 309 21.79 20.07 -1.23
CA VAL A 309 22.49 19.64 -2.44
C VAL A 309 23.93 20.14 -2.38
N VAL A 310 24.87 19.26 -2.70
CA VAL A 310 26.29 19.57 -2.79
C VAL A 310 26.67 19.58 -4.27
N VAL A 311 27.10 20.75 -4.76
CA VAL A 311 27.59 20.93 -6.13
C VAL A 311 29.11 20.84 -6.12
N ALA A 312 29.69 19.95 -6.92
CA ALA A 312 31.12 19.71 -6.94
C ALA A 312 31.90 20.92 -7.53
N PRO A 313 33.18 21.10 -7.15
CA PRO A 313 34.05 22.09 -7.79
C PRO A 313 34.21 21.77 -9.28
N GLY A 314 33.83 22.72 -10.15
CA GLY A 314 33.89 22.53 -11.60
C GLY A 314 32.51 22.36 -12.26
N GLU A 315 31.50 22.06 -11.45
CA GLU A 315 30.11 21.89 -11.89
C GLU A 315 29.25 23.10 -11.54
N GLN A 316 28.10 23.21 -12.20
CA GLN A 316 27.01 24.08 -11.78
C GLN A 316 25.72 23.28 -11.78
N ALA A 317 24.81 23.58 -10.85
CA ALA A 317 23.53 22.89 -10.78
C ALA A 317 22.38 23.81 -11.19
N ILE A 318 21.45 23.29 -11.99
CA ILE A 318 20.15 23.93 -12.22
C ILE A 318 19.19 23.46 -11.14
N ILE A 319 18.56 24.41 -10.45
CA ILE A 319 17.49 24.13 -9.50
C ILE A 319 16.15 24.39 -10.17
N GLU A 320 15.36 23.32 -10.25
CA GLU A 320 13.98 23.33 -10.76
C GLU A 320 13.01 23.32 -9.58
N ARG A 321 12.01 24.21 -9.62
CA ARG A 321 10.89 24.22 -8.69
C ARG A 321 9.64 23.81 -9.46
N LEU A 322 9.04 22.67 -9.07
CA LEU A 322 7.86 22.12 -9.76
C LEU A 322 8.03 22.04 -11.29
N GLY A 323 9.24 21.73 -11.76
CA GLY A 323 9.57 21.64 -13.18
C GLY A 323 9.87 22.97 -13.89
N ALA A 324 9.73 24.12 -13.21
CA ALA A 324 10.15 25.41 -13.74
C ALA A 324 11.58 25.76 -13.29
N PHE A 325 12.33 26.43 -14.16
CA PHE A 325 13.64 26.99 -13.81
C PHE A 325 13.51 28.04 -12.70
N ASP A 326 14.22 27.85 -11.58
CA ASP A 326 14.29 28.81 -10.48
C ASP A 326 15.62 29.59 -10.57
N ARG A 327 16.75 28.88 -10.45
CA ARG A 327 18.10 29.49 -10.46
C ARG A 327 19.21 28.51 -10.84
N VAL A 328 20.37 29.07 -11.19
CA VAL A 328 21.64 28.32 -11.29
C VAL A 328 22.38 28.43 -9.95
N ALA A 329 22.84 27.30 -9.43
CA ALA A 329 23.65 27.20 -8.23
C ALA A 329 25.12 27.01 -8.57
N GLU A 330 25.97 27.76 -7.89
CA GLU A 330 27.42 27.68 -7.98
C GLU A 330 27.97 26.49 -7.17
N PRO A 331 29.26 26.09 -7.38
CA PRO A 331 29.90 25.08 -6.56
C PRO A 331 29.78 25.37 -5.06
N GLY A 332 29.33 24.37 -4.30
CA GLY A 332 29.12 24.49 -2.85
C GLY A 332 27.81 23.89 -2.36
N LEU A 333 27.52 24.16 -1.09
CA LEU A 333 26.29 23.74 -0.43
C LEU A 333 25.15 24.69 -0.81
N THR A 334 24.16 24.17 -1.51
CA THR A 334 22.95 24.93 -1.87
C THR A 334 21.71 24.23 -1.33
N LEU A 335 20.76 25.03 -0.83
CA LEU A 335 19.46 24.55 -0.39
C LEU A 335 18.47 24.57 -1.55
N LYS A 336 17.71 23.48 -1.69
CA LYS A 336 16.54 23.35 -2.55
C LYS A 336 15.31 22.97 -1.73
N LEU A 337 14.15 23.03 -2.36
CA LEU A 337 12.94 22.44 -1.80
C LEU A 337 13.07 20.91 -1.71
N PRO A 338 12.40 20.28 -0.72
CA PRO A 338 12.43 18.83 -0.61
C PRO A 338 11.79 18.21 -1.85
N TRP A 339 12.23 17.00 -2.18
CA TRP A 339 11.63 16.23 -3.26
C TRP A 339 10.16 15.93 -2.91
N PRO A 340 9.18 16.05 -3.81
CA PRO A 340 9.27 16.25 -5.26
C PRO A 340 9.20 17.72 -5.73
N PHE A 341 9.09 18.69 -4.82
CA PHE A 341 8.87 20.09 -5.17
C PHE A 341 10.13 20.78 -5.73
N GLY A 342 11.31 20.25 -5.42
CA GLY A 342 12.60 20.75 -5.91
C GLY A 342 13.50 19.64 -6.45
N VAL A 343 14.00 19.82 -7.68
CA VAL A 343 14.97 18.92 -8.34
C VAL A 343 16.24 19.73 -8.65
N ALA A 344 17.41 19.13 -8.44
CA ALA A 344 18.69 19.72 -8.82
C ALA A 344 19.37 18.82 -9.85
N ARG A 345 19.81 19.40 -10.97
CA ARG A 345 20.56 18.71 -12.03
C ARG A 345 21.95 19.34 -12.15
N THR A 346 23.00 18.58 -11.90
CA THR A 346 24.39 19.03 -12.00
C THR A 346 24.91 18.84 -13.42
N TYR A 347 25.70 19.81 -13.89
CA TYR A 347 26.37 19.75 -15.18
C TYR A 347 27.83 20.24 -15.05
N PRO A 348 28.79 19.58 -15.72
CA PRO A 348 30.19 19.99 -15.67
C PRO A 348 30.43 21.18 -16.62
N THR A 349 30.29 22.39 -16.07
CA THR A 349 30.41 23.65 -16.84
C THR A 349 31.86 24.10 -17.01
N LYS A 350 32.76 23.80 -16.07
CA LYS A 350 34.16 24.23 -16.12
C LYS A 350 35.11 23.19 -16.72
N GLU A 351 34.64 21.96 -16.92
CA GLU A 351 35.41 20.91 -17.56
C GLU A 351 35.35 21.04 -19.09
N ILE A 352 36.41 20.59 -19.76
CA ILE A 352 36.44 20.52 -21.21
C ILE A 352 35.83 19.18 -21.60
N GLN A 353 34.70 19.24 -22.29
CA GLN A 353 34.04 18.06 -22.84
C GLN A 353 34.58 17.79 -24.24
N VAL A 354 34.69 16.51 -24.61
CA VAL A 354 35.17 16.08 -25.92
C VAL A 354 34.05 15.36 -26.65
N LEU A 355 33.74 15.83 -27.85
CA LEU A 355 32.82 15.19 -28.78
C LEU A 355 33.63 14.65 -29.95
N ASN A 356 33.66 13.32 -30.10
CA ASN A 356 34.35 12.68 -31.21
C ASN A 356 33.42 12.64 -32.44
N ILE A 357 33.89 13.21 -33.55
CA ILE A 357 33.17 13.23 -34.82
C ILE A 357 33.89 12.31 -35.80
N GLY A 358 33.12 11.43 -36.43
CA GLY A 358 33.60 10.52 -37.46
C GLY A 358 34.22 9.23 -36.91
N PHE A 359 34.30 9.07 -35.58
CA PHE A 359 34.85 7.88 -34.96
C PHE A 359 34.34 7.64 -33.54
N GLU A 360 34.35 6.37 -33.13
CA GLU A 360 34.10 5.94 -31.75
C GLU A 360 35.36 5.23 -31.20
N GLU A 361 35.89 5.72 -30.08
CA GLU A 361 37.05 5.12 -29.43
C GLU A 361 36.68 3.79 -28.77
N ASP A 362 37.60 2.83 -28.80
CA ASP A 362 37.44 1.55 -28.11
C ASP A 362 37.85 1.72 -26.64
N PRO A 363 36.92 1.65 -25.66
CA PRO A 363 37.23 1.88 -24.25
C PRO A 363 38.22 0.85 -23.67
N ASP A 364 38.36 -0.32 -24.30
CA ASP A 364 39.24 -1.39 -23.84
C ASP A 364 40.70 -1.23 -24.33
N LYS A 365 40.95 -0.33 -25.29
CA LYS A 365 42.29 -0.06 -25.82
C LYS A 365 42.83 1.27 -25.28
N THR A 366 43.64 1.20 -24.23
CA THR A 366 44.21 2.38 -23.55
C THR A 366 45.53 2.87 -24.18
N GLU A 367 46.20 2.02 -24.98
CA GLU A 367 47.44 2.36 -25.67
C GLU A 367 47.16 2.72 -27.14
N ARG A 368 47.76 3.82 -27.59
CA ARG A 368 47.68 4.25 -29.00
C ARG A 368 48.67 3.44 -29.81
N ASP A 369 48.19 2.42 -30.51
CA ASP A 369 48.97 1.70 -31.51
C ASP A 369 49.47 2.65 -32.61
N ALA A 370 50.55 2.28 -33.30
CA ALA A 370 51.05 3.06 -34.42
C ALA A 370 49.97 3.16 -35.51
N LEU A 371 49.68 4.37 -36.00
CA LEU A 371 48.68 4.59 -37.05
C LEU A 371 49.21 4.06 -38.41
N LEU A 372 48.86 2.82 -38.73
CA LEU A 372 49.20 2.17 -39.99
C LEU A 372 48.17 2.47 -41.08
N TRP A 373 48.63 2.83 -42.28
CA TRP A 373 47.74 3.07 -43.42
C TRP A 373 47.05 1.77 -43.86
N GLY A 374 45.72 1.80 -44.02
CA GLY A 374 44.93 0.68 -44.51
C GLY A 374 44.31 -0.22 -43.42
N GLU A 375 44.57 0.07 -42.15
CA GLU A 375 43.88 -0.55 -41.01
C GLU A 375 42.91 0.45 -40.35
N SER A 376 41.85 -0.05 -39.72
CA SER A 376 40.95 0.76 -38.90
C SER A 376 41.58 1.05 -37.55
N HIS A 377 41.69 2.32 -37.18
CA HIS A 377 42.30 2.80 -35.94
C HIS A 377 41.26 2.97 -34.82
N TYR A 378 39.99 3.08 -35.16
CA TYR A 378 38.88 3.22 -34.22
C TYR A 378 37.87 2.09 -34.37
N LYS A 379 37.03 1.90 -33.34
CA LYS A 379 36.01 0.85 -33.31
C LYS A 379 34.98 1.04 -34.42
N VAL A 380 34.62 2.30 -34.66
CA VAL A 380 33.76 2.74 -35.75
C VAL A 380 34.45 3.93 -36.41
N GLU A 381 34.51 3.93 -37.74
CA GLU A 381 35.01 5.03 -38.56
C GLU A 381 33.97 5.38 -39.62
N ASP A 382 33.38 6.56 -39.50
CA ASP A 382 32.34 7.02 -40.42
C ASP A 382 32.95 7.64 -41.66
N LYS A 383 32.37 7.31 -42.81
CA LYS A 383 32.76 7.89 -44.11
C LYS A 383 31.91 9.13 -44.35
N LEU A 384 32.51 10.31 -44.18
CA LEU A 384 31.86 11.59 -44.40
C LEU A 384 31.84 11.93 -45.90
N LEU A 385 30.70 12.37 -46.40
CA LEU A 385 30.54 12.84 -47.77
C LEU A 385 30.93 14.31 -47.85
N VAL A 386 31.94 14.64 -48.66
CA VAL A 386 32.45 16.01 -48.82
C VAL A 386 32.33 16.42 -50.29
N ALA A 387 31.86 17.64 -50.54
CA ALA A 387 31.84 18.19 -51.90
C ALA A 387 33.28 18.43 -52.39
N ALA A 388 33.66 17.78 -53.48
CA ALA A 388 34.96 17.99 -54.10
C ALA A 388 34.93 19.25 -54.97
N ASN A 389 36.01 20.05 -54.90
CA ASN A 389 36.12 21.24 -55.74
C ASN A 389 36.23 20.82 -57.21
N ARG A 390 35.37 21.38 -58.07
CA ARG A 390 35.46 21.17 -59.52
C ARG A 390 36.76 21.83 -60.01
N ALA A 391 37.56 21.09 -60.76
CA ALA A 391 38.69 21.70 -61.48
C ALA A 391 38.15 22.82 -62.38
N LYS A 392 38.84 23.96 -62.44
CA LYS A 392 38.42 25.22 -63.09
C LYS A 392 38.04 25.13 -64.59
N ASN A 393 38.14 23.96 -65.22
CA ASN A 393 37.94 23.77 -66.67
C ASN A 393 36.76 22.85 -67.05
N ALA A 394 35.81 22.61 -66.14
CA ALA A 394 34.61 21.82 -66.43
C ALA A 394 33.36 22.71 -66.41
N GLU A 395 33.00 23.28 -67.55
CA GLU A 395 31.67 23.82 -67.81
C GLU A 395 30.71 22.64 -68.01
N GLU A 396 29.88 22.33 -67.01
CA GLU A 396 28.62 21.61 -67.18
C GLU A 396 27.75 21.72 -65.90
N ASP A 397 26.48 22.07 -66.11
CA ASP A 397 25.47 22.38 -65.11
C ASP A 397 24.92 21.09 -64.45
N GLY A 398 25.76 20.42 -63.65
CA GLY A 398 25.42 19.18 -62.94
C GLY A 398 25.80 19.22 -61.45
N PRO A 399 25.24 18.33 -60.61
CA PRO A 399 25.50 18.30 -59.17
C PRO A 399 27.00 18.16 -58.86
N PRO A 400 27.50 18.78 -57.78
CA PRO A 400 28.92 18.77 -57.45
C PRO A 400 29.44 17.34 -57.23
N PRO A 401 30.67 17.00 -57.67
CA PRO A 401 31.25 15.69 -57.44
C PRO A 401 31.42 15.45 -55.93
N VAL A 402 31.06 14.26 -55.47
CA VAL A 402 31.11 13.88 -54.06
C VAL A 402 32.34 13.01 -53.81
N SER A 403 33.12 13.33 -52.78
CA SER A 403 34.25 12.55 -52.30
C SER A 403 33.96 11.99 -50.91
N LEU A 404 34.62 10.89 -50.54
CA LEU A 404 34.53 10.28 -49.22
C LEU A 404 35.78 10.61 -48.43
N VAL A 405 35.59 11.17 -47.24
CA VAL A 405 36.67 11.49 -46.30
C VAL A 405 36.38 10.77 -44.99
N ILE A 406 37.36 10.03 -44.48
CA ILE A 406 37.36 9.54 -43.10
C ILE A 406 38.18 10.56 -42.32
N ALA A 407 37.55 11.26 -41.38
CA ALA A 407 38.20 12.27 -40.57
C ALA A 407 37.89 12.00 -39.10
N ALA A 408 38.93 11.83 -38.30
CA ALA A 408 38.82 11.76 -36.86
C ALA A 408 38.99 13.17 -36.27
N VAL A 409 37.89 13.84 -35.95
CA VAL A 409 37.91 15.22 -35.44
C VAL A 409 37.35 15.25 -34.02
N PRO A 410 38.20 15.31 -32.98
CA PRO A 410 37.76 15.55 -31.61
C PRO A 410 37.43 17.04 -31.43
N VAL A 411 36.16 17.37 -31.21
CA VAL A 411 35.72 18.72 -30.90
C VAL A 411 35.64 18.90 -29.40
N GLN A 412 36.49 19.78 -28.89
CA GLN A 412 36.50 20.15 -27.49
C GLN A 412 35.60 21.37 -27.28
N TYR A 413 34.64 21.25 -26.36
CA TYR A 413 33.76 22.36 -26.01
C TYR A 413 33.61 22.50 -24.49
N ARG A 414 33.19 23.69 -24.09
CA ARG A 414 32.90 24.02 -22.69
C ARG A 414 31.60 24.79 -22.63
N ILE A 415 30.74 24.43 -21.68
CA ILE A 415 29.45 25.08 -21.49
C ILE A 415 29.72 26.50 -20.94
N LYS A 416 29.27 27.53 -21.66
CA LYS A 416 29.41 28.93 -21.23
C LYS A 416 28.19 29.43 -20.44
N ASP A 417 26.99 29.15 -20.94
CA ASP A 417 25.73 29.48 -20.28
C ASP A 417 24.90 28.21 -20.13
N LEU A 418 24.77 27.76 -18.89
CA LEU A 418 24.11 26.51 -18.54
C LEU A 418 22.59 26.57 -18.80
N LYS A 419 21.94 27.73 -18.60
CA LYS A 419 20.50 27.85 -18.79
C LYS A 419 20.13 27.64 -20.27
N SER A 420 20.83 28.35 -21.15
CA SER A 420 20.64 28.21 -22.60
C SER A 420 20.97 26.80 -23.09
N TYR A 421 22.00 26.17 -22.51
CA TYR A 421 22.38 24.80 -22.84
C TYR A 421 21.30 23.77 -22.49
N VAL A 422 20.54 23.93 -21.41
CA VAL A 422 19.55 22.91 -21.00
C VAL A 422 18.14 23.19 -21.52
N TYR A 423 17.74 24.45 -21.66
CA TYR A 423 16.34 24.78 -21.96
C TYR A 423 16.06 25.13 -23.43
N ASN A 424 17.06 25.51 -24.23
CA ASN A 424 16.81 25.85 -25.63
C ASN A 424 16.72 24.61 -26.54
N HIS A 425 17.27 23.47 -26.09
CA HIS A 425 17.32 22.22 -26.85
C HIS A 425 16.91 21.06 -25.95
N PHE A 426 16.22 20.07 -26.52
CA PHE A 426 15.79 18.88 -25.78
C PHE A 426 16.99 18.01 -25.34
N ASP A 427 18.02 17.94 -26.18
CA ASP A 427 19.26 17.20 -25.94
C ASP A 427 20.42 17.92 -26.65
N SER A 428 21.09 18.82 -25.92
CA SER A 428 22.12 19.70 -26.51
C SER A 428 23.34 18.95 -27.03
N GLU A 429 23.70 17.84 -26.40
CA GLU A 429 24.82 17.00 -26.83
C GLU A 429 24.50 16.33 -28.17
N LYS A 430 23.31 15.73 -28.32
CA LYS A 430 22.88 15.17 -29.61
C LYS A 430 22.70 16.21 -30.69
N VAL A 431 22.25 17.41 -30.34
CA VAL A 431 22.13 18.51 -31.31
C VAL A 431 23.52 18.92 -31.81
N LEU A 432 24.50 19.09 -30.90
CA LEU A 432 25.89 19.37 -31.27
C LEU A 432 26.46 18.26 -32.17
N TYR A 433 26.22 16.99 -31.81
CA TYR A 433 26.61 15.85 -32.65
C TYR A 433 25.99 15.93 -34.03
N THR A 434 24.67 16.14 -34.14
CA THR A 434 23.95 16.15 -35.41
C THR A 434 24.37 17.31 -36.33
N VAL A 435 24.66 18.48 -35.76
CA VAL A 435 25.16 19.65 -36.52
C VAL A 435 26.50 19.34 -37.17
N CYS A 436 27.33 18.50 -36.56
CA CYS A 436 28.63 18.14 -37.12
C CYS A 436 28.55 17.24 -38.36
N TYR A 437 27.42 16.57 -38.59
CA TYR A 437 27.18 15.70 -39.77
C TYR A 437 26.26 16.35 -40.82
N ARG A 438 25.93 17.64 -40.67
CA ARG A 438 25.25 18.45 -41.70
C ARG A 438 26.27 19.27 -42.46
#